data_AF-Q96WC7-F1
#
_entry.id   AF-Q96WC7-F1
#
_cell.length_a   1.000
_cell.length_b   1.000
_cell.length_c   1.000
_cell.angle_alpha   90.00
_cell.angle_beta   90.00
_cell.angle_gamma   90.00
#
_symmetry.space_group_name_H-M   'P 1'
#
loop_
_entity.id
_entity.type
_entity.pdbx_description
1 polymer ?
#
loop_
_entity_poly.entity_id
_entity_poly.type
_entity_poly.pdbx_seq_one_letter_code
_entity_poly.pdbx_strand_id
1 'polypeptide(L)' 'RLMMEVAYQAVQQSGYFSSQDTDQHVGCYLGVCNSDYETNVACHEPNAFTTTGNLRSFIAGKISHYFGWTGPS' A
#
# COMPACT_ATOMS: atom_id res chain seq x y z
N ARG A 1 7.04 -2.76 -0.02
CA ARG A 1 7.99 -1.68 0.32
C ARG A 1 8.11 -0.66 -0.80
N LEU A 2 8.66 -1.01 -1.97
CA LEU A 2 8.81 -0.10 -3.11
C LEU A 2 7.51 0.65 -3.49
N MET A 3 6.37 -0.04 -3.45
CA MET A 3 5.08 0.58 -3.75
C MET A 3 4.75 1.78 -2.86
N MET A 4 5.12 1.74 -1.57
CA MET A 4 4.88 2.86 -0.64
C MET A 4 5.77 4.06 -0.98
N GLU A 5 7.03 3.80 -1.34
CA GLU A 5 8.00 4.85 -1.71
C GLU A 5 7.56 5.57 -3.00
N VAL A 6 7.15 4.79 -4.01
CA VAL A 6 6.66 5.34 -5.28
C VAL A 6 5.32 6.05 -5.11
N ALA A 7 4.40 5.49 -4.31
CA ALA A 7 3.12 6.15 -4.01
C ALA A 7 3.35 7.50 -3.32
N TYR A 8 4.26 7.57 -2.35
CA TYR A 8 4.62 8.82 -1.70
C TYR A 8 5.19 9.85 -2.67
N GLN A 9 6.12 9.46 -3.53
CA GLN A 9 6.70 10.36 -4.54
C GLN A 9 5.63 10.86 -5.51
N ALA A 10 4.73 9.99 -5.97
CA ALA A 10 3.65 10.35 -6.88
C ALA A 10 2.67 11.35 -6.24
N VAL A 11 2.27 11.11 -4.98
CA VAL A 11 1.39 11.99 -4.21
C VAL A 11 2.06 13.33 -3.88
N GLN A 12 3.35 13.32 -3.58
CA GLN A 12 4.11 14.55 -3.38
C GLN A 12 4.19 15.39 -4.66
N GLN A 13 4.43 14.73 -5.80
CA GLN A 13 4.55 15.39 -7.09
C GLN A 13 3.20 15.96 -7.59
N SER A 14 2.07 15.39 -7.18
CA SER A 14 0.74 15.95 -7.49
C SER A 14 0.41 17.21 -6.69
N GLY A 15 1.26 17.61 -5.74
CA GLY A 15 1.02 18.79 -4.89
C GLY A 15 0.02 18.54 -3.76
N TYR A 16 -0.32 17.28 -3.49
CA TYR A 16 -1.32 16.86 -2.49
C TYR A 16 -1.07 17.46 -1.09
N PHE A 17 0.20 17.60 -0.69
CA PHE A 17 0.58 18.19 0.60
C PHE A 17 0.54 19.72 0.66
N SER A 18 0.29 20.39 -0.48
CA SER A 18 0.22 21.84 -0.55
C SER A 18 -1.15 22.38 -0.12
N SER A 19 -2.16 21.51 -0.03
CA SER A 19 -3.53 21.86 0.33
C SER A 19 -3.80 21.48 1.79
N GLN A 20 -4.31 22.42 2.61
CA GLN A 20 -4.67 22.15 4.00
C GLN A 20 -5.98 21.36 4.17
N ASP A 21 -6.82 21.34 3.13
CA ASP A 21 -8.12 20.67 3.14
C ASP A 21 -8.09 19.51 2.14
N THR A 22 -7.46 18.42 2.59
CA THR A 22 -7.22 17.25 1.77
C THR A 22 -8.41 16.29 1.86
N ASP A 23 -9.08 16.05 0.74
CA ASP A 23 -10.19 15.10 0.67
C ASP A 23 -9.73 13.69 1.08
N GLN A 24 -10.48 13.07 1.99
CA GLN A 24 -10.22 11.72 2.47
C GLN A 24 -10.92 10.68 1.59
N HIS A 25 -11.79 11.08 0.67
CA HIS A 25 -12.51 10.19 -0.25
C HIS A 25 -11.68 9.82 -1.49
N VAL A 26 -10.51 9.23 -1.26
CA VAL A 26 -9.61 8.77 -2.33
C VAL A 26 -9.61 7.24 -2.38
N GLY A 27 -9.81 6.67 -3.56
CA GLY A 27 -9.70 5.23 -3.80
C GLY A 27 -8.28 4.83 -4.23
N CYS A 28 -7.77 3.71 -3.71
CA CYS A 28 -6.49 3.14 -4.09
C CYS A 28 -6.72 1.83 -4.87
N TYR A 29 -6.24 1.77 -6.11
CA TYR A 29 -6.35 0.57 -6.94
C TYR A 29 -4.96 0.11 -7.36
N LEU A 30 -4.72 -1.19 -7.24
CA LEU A 30 -3.42 -1.78 -7.52
C LEU A 30 -3.56 -3.05 -8.36
N GLY A 31 -2.84 -3.10 -9.48
CA GLY A 31 -2.67 -4.31 -10.27
C GLY A 31 -1.39 -5.06 -9.88
N VAL A 32 -1.53 -6.22 -9.25
CA VAL A 32 -0.40 -7.11 -8.90
C VAL A 32 -0.61 -8.47 -9.53
N CYS A 33 0.29 -8.86 -10.43
CA CYS A 33 0.22 -10.16 -11.11
C CYS A 33 0.90 -11.25 -10.27
N ASN A 34 2.10 -10.99 -9.76
CA ASN A 34 2.93 -12.00 -9.10
C ASN A 34 3.17 -11.66 -7.62
N SER A 35 3.23 -12.70 -6.80
CA SER A 35 3.49 -12.64 -5.36
C SER A 35 4.64 -13.60 -5.01
N ASP A 36 5.75 -13.53 -5.75
CA ASP A 36 6.87 -14.48 -5.63
C ASP A 36 7.48 -14.46 -4.21
N TYR A 37 7.38 -13.32 -3.54
CA TYR A 37 7.85 -13.14 -2.17
C TYR A 37 7.01 -13.92 -1.14
N GLU A 38 5.71 -14.12 -1.40
CA GLU A 38 4.85 -14.95 -0.56
C GLU A 38 5.31 -16.41 -0.60
N THR A 39 5.63 -16.92 -1.78
CA THR A 39 6.18 -18.27 -1.97
C THR A 39 7.55 -18.43 -1.32
N ASN A 40 8.41 -17.42 -1.42
CA ASN A 40 9.74 -17.46 -0.81
C ASN A 40 9.66 -17.50 0.73
N VAL A 41 8.78 -16.70 1.33
CA VAL A 41 8.61 -16.68 2.79
C VAL A 41 7.94 -17.95 3.31
N ALA A 42 7.11 -18.63 2.49
CA ALA A 42 6.50 -19.90 2.86
C ALA A 42 7.52 -21.04 3.10
N CYS A 43 8.75 -20.91 2.60
CA CYS A 43 9.84 -21.85 2.87
C CYS A 43 10.50 -21.66 4.24
N HIS A 44 10.13 -20.63 4.99
CA HIS A 44 10.66 -20.30 6.32
C HIS A 44 9.55 -20.34 7.38
N GLU A 45 9.96 -20.44 8.65
CA GLU A 45 9.03 -20.46 9.78
C GLU A 45 8.23 -19.13 9.84
N PRO A 46 6.89 -19.17 9.82
CA PRO A 46 6.08 -17.97 9.74
C PRO A 46 6.12 -17.18 11.06
N ASN A 47 6.23 -15.86 10.93
CA ASN A 47 6.07 -14.93 12.05
C ASN A 47 4.66 -14.30 11.99
N ALA A 48 4.18 -13.72 13.09
CA ALA A 48 2.88 -13.06 13.20
C ALA A 48 2.63 -11.97 12.14
N PHE A 49 3.70 -11.40 11.56
CA PHE A 49 3.62 -10.36 10.52
C PHE A 49 3.75 -10.88 9.09
N THR A 50 4.03 -12.17 8.88
CA THR A 50 4.22 -12.76 7.55
C THR A 50 2.98 -12.57 6.67
N THR A 51 1.80 -12.84 7.21
CA THR A 51 0.52 -12.71 6.49
C THR A 51 0.20 -11.25 6.16
N THR A 52 0.28 -10.35 7.13
CA THR A 52 0.02 -8.90 6.95
C THR A 52 1.06 -8.23 6.04
N GLY A 53 2.28 -8.78 6.00
CA GLY A 53 3.37 -8.34 5.13
C GLY A 53 3.14 -8.67 3.66
N ASN A 54 2.67 -9.90 3.38
CA ASN A 54 2.69 -10.50 2.05
C ASN A 54 1.34 -10.54 1.33
N LEU A 55 0.22 -10.41 2.04
CA LEU A 55 -1.10 -10.40 1.39
C LEU A 55 -1.22 -9.26 0.37
N ARG A 56 -1.73 -9.61 -0.82
CA ARG A 56 -1.89 -8.67 -1.95
C ARG A 56 -2.85 -7.51 -1.62
N SER A 57 -3.97 -7.80 -0.95
CA SER A 57 -4.95 -6.78 -0.53
C SER A 57 -4.34 -5.74 0.42
N PHE A 58 -3.35 -6.15 1.23
CA PHE A 58 -2.69 -5.23 2.15
C PHE A 58 -1.77 -4.24 1.43
N ILE A 59 -1.41 -4.43 0.16
CA ILE A 59 -0.56 -3.45 -0.53
C ILE A 59 -1.32 -2.14 -0.75
N ALA A 60 -2.54 -2.20 -1.30
CA ALA A 60 -3.42 -1.04 -1.43
C ALA A 60 -3.88 -0.52 -0.06
N GLY A 61 -4.26 -1.44 0.84
CA GLY A 61 -4.66 -1.07 2.20
C GLY A 61 -3.57 -0.34 3.00
N LYS A 62 -2.30 -0.71 2.85
CA LYS A 62 -1.17 -0.02 3.51
C LYS A 62 -0.98 1.41 2.99
N ILE A 63 -1.21 1.63 1.70
CA ILE A 63 -1.16 2.96 1.10
C ILE A 63 -2.33 3.80 1.61
N SER A 64 -3.55 3.28 1.53
CA SER A 64 -4.76 3.97 2.00
C SER A 64 -4.67 4.32 3.49
N HIS A 65 -4.21 3.38 4.31
CA HIS A 65 -4.03 3.58 5.75
C HIS A 65 -2.96 4.63 6.07
N TYR A 66 -1.88 4.71 5.28
CA TYR A 66 -0.83 5.71 5.51
C TYR A 66 -1.28 7.14 5.19
N PHE A 67 -2.04 7.32 4.10
CA PHE A 67 -2.55 8.63 3.69
C PHE A 67 -3.88 9.03 4.34
N GLY A 68 -4.49 8.14 5.13
CA GLY A 68 -5.81 8.38 5.75
C GLY A 68 -6.96 8.34 4.75
N TRP A 69 -6.79 7.68 3.61
CA TRP A 69 -7.83 7.54 2.60
C TRP A 69 -8.90 6.55 3.06
N THR A 70 -10.16 6.97 2.94
CA THR A 70 -11.35 6.23 3.34
C THR A 70 -12.12 5.65 2.16
N GLY A 71 -11.64 5.88 0.94
CA GLY A 71 -12.21 5.32 -0.27
C GLY A 71 -11.90 3.82 -0.46
N PRO A 72 -12.34 3.23 -1.58
CA PRO A 72 -12.13 1.81 -1.87
C PRO A 72 -10.64 1.46 -2.01
N SER A 73 -10.21 0.32 -1.46
CA SER A 73 -8.83 -0.20 -1.46
C SER A 73 -8.79 -1.69 -1.81
#